data_AF-A0A9W6QIK8-F1
#
_entry.id   AF-A0A9W6QIK8-F1
#
_cell.length_a   1.000
_cell.length_b   1.000
_cell.length_c   1.000
_cell.angle_alpha   90.00
_cell.angle_beta   90.00
_cell.angle_gamma   90.00
#
_symmetry.space_group_name_H-M   'P 1'
#
loop_
_entity.id
_entity.type
_entity.pdbx_description
1 polymer ?
#
loop_
_entity_poly.entity_id
_entity_poly.type
_entity_poly.pdbx_seq_one_letter_code
_entity_poly.pdbx_strand_id
1 'polypeptide(L)'
;MAHCRIVWTFGWRALYRQVVRSSFATVPFYRERWALRGRTDPVVVAGRTGEHGGAIPAAALAGRLPDLVPLAGGRATPDPLRGLEIVLPQCARVAPDTLIIGSAPEHHPLSVPFESTPDEPRGHVLAVGTRAQLAGVGPAVPRVELVPFAERGTSGLLVADLLGVLGGARDCGHWHLDWPRVYARETPLGLAFTLLRQRSPRLVDIVPAGGADGRIIRCPQHGTPVVVA
;
A
#
# COMPACT_ATOMS: atom_id res chain seq x y z
N MET A 1 -31.75 -3.29 11.83
CA MET A 1 -30.67 -2.47 11.23
C MET A 1 -29.99 -3.27 10.12
N ALA A 2 -30.52 -3.12 8.91
CA ALA A 2 -30.27 -3.98 7.75
C ALA A 2 -29.17 -3.41 6.83
N HIS A 3 -28.25 -4.28 6.44
CA HIS A 3 -27.60 -4.34 5.13
C HIS A 3 -26.83 -3.10 4.61
N CYS A 4 -25.74 -2.71 5.28
CA CYS A 4 -24.59 -2.08 4.62
C CYS A 4 -23.44 -3.10 4.44
N ARG A 5 -23.77 -4.23 3.79
CA ARG A 5 -22.84 -5.37 3.61
C ARG A 5 -22.32 -5.50 2.18
N ILE A 6 -22.99 -4.89 1.19
CA ILE A 6 -22.76 -5.11 -0.25
C ILE A 6 -22.13 -3.90 -0.95
N VAL A 7 -22.39 -2.65 -0.51
CA VAL A 7 -22.01 -1.44 -1.26
C VAL A 7 -20.48 -1.24 -1.37
N TRP A 8 -19.71 -1.64 -0.36
CA TRP A 8 -18.26 -1.39 -0.30
C TRP A 8 -17.43 -2.29 -1.23
N THR A 9 -17.76 -3.57 -1.31
CA THR A 9 -17.09 -4.51 -2.23
C THR A 9 -17.33 -4.15 -3.69
N PHE A 10 -18.50 -3.59 -4.01
CA PHE A 10 -18.84 -3.16 -5.37
C PHE A 10 -18.01 -1.93 -5.78
N GLY A 11 -17.91 -0.92 -4.91
CA GLY A 11 -17.09 0.27 -5.19
C GLY A 11 -15.60 -0.04 -5.31
N TRP A 12 -15.06 -0.85 -4.40
CA TRP A 12 -13.63 -1.20 -4.39
C TRP A 12 -13.21 -1.96 -5.66
N ARG A 13 -13.99 -2.97 -6.06
CA ARG A 13 -13.74 -3.73 -7.30
C ARG A 13 -14.02 -2.91 -8.56
N ALA A 14 -14.99 -2.00 -8.53
CA ALA A 14 -15.27 -1.11 -9.66
C ALA A 14 -14.12 -0.12 -9.90
N LEU A 15 -13.62 0.53 -8.84
CA LEU A 15 -12.44 1.42 -8.93
C LEU A 15 -11.22 0.67 -9.44
N TYR A 16 -10.98 -0.53 -8.92
CA TYR A 16 -9.92 -1.40 -9.41
C TYR A 16 -10.07 -1.70 -10.92
N ARG A 17 -11.26 -2.13 -11.36
CA ARG A 17 -11.52 -2.40 -12.79
C ARG A 17 -11.30 -1.16 -13.67
N GLN A 18 -11.69 0.02 -13.18
CA GLN A 18 -11.44 1.29 -13.87
C GLN A 18 -9.94 1.55 -14.00
N VAL A 19 -9.17 1.38 -12.92
CA VAL A 19 -7.71 1.56 -12.92
C VAL A 19 -7.04 0.56 -13.86
N VAL A 20 -7.45 -0.72 -13.87
CA VAL A 20 -6.92 -1.72 -14.79
C VAL A 20 -7.17 -1.32 -16.25
N ARG A 21 -8.42 -0.98 -16.60
CA ARG A 21 -8.78 -0.58 -17.97
C ARG A 21 -8.03 0.67 -18.41
N SER A 22 -7.96 1.68 -17.53
CA SER A 22 -7.21 2.90 -17.80
C SER A 22 -5.71 2.63 -17.97
N SER A 23 -5.13 1.76 -17.14
CA SER A 23 -3.71 1.39 -17.23
C SER A 23 -3.41 0.63 -18.52
N PHE A 24 -4.26 -0.32 -18.93
CA PHE A 24 -4.15 -0.99 -20.23
C PHE A 24 -4.23 0.00 -21.41
N ALA A 25 -5.11 1.00 -21.32
CA ALA A 25 -5.29 1.99 -22.36
C ALA A 25 -4.12 3.00 -22.42
N THR A 26 -3.52 3.36 -21.29
CA THR A 26 -2.63 4.53 -21.19
C THR A 26 -1.18 4.23 -20.86
N VAL A 27 -0.83 2.99 -20.49
CA VAL A 27 0.54 2.62 -20.09
C VAL A 27 1.05 1.52 -21.02
N PRO A 28 2.09 1.78 -21.84
CA PRO A 28 2.60 0.83 -22.82
C PRO A 28 2.97 -0.53 -22.21
N PHE A 29 3.59 -0.55 -21.04
CA PHE A 29 3.96 -1.78 -20.33
C PHE A 29 2.77 -2.73 -20.13
N TYR A 30 1.64 -2.22 -19.62
CA TYR A 30 0.46 -3.05 -19.38
C TYR A 30 -0.20 -3.49 -20.67
N ARG A 31 -0.20 -2.62 -21.68
CA ARG A 31 -0.72 -2.96 -23.01
C ARG A 31 0.04 -4.12 -23.60
N GLU A 32 1.37 -4.04 -23.64
CA GLU A 32 2.23 -5.11 -24.16
C GLU A 32 2.04 -6.41 -23.38
N ARG A 33 2.20 -6.35 -22.05
CA ARG A 33 2.14 -7.54 -21.19
C ARG A 33 0.78 -8.24 -21.26
N TRP A 34 -0.31 -7.50 -21.07
CA TRP A 34 -1.65 -8.09 -21.03
C TRP A 34 -2.21 -8.36 -22.43
N ALA A 35 -1.76 -7.67 -23.48
CA ALA A 35 -2.09 -8.08 -24.84
C ALA A 35 -1.47 -9.45 -25.15
N LEU A 36 -0.20 -9.67 -24.80
CA LEU A 36 0.50 -10.92 -25.10
C LEU A 36 0.00 -12.09 -24.25
N ARG A 37 -0.11 -11.92 -22.94
CA ARG A 37 -0.40 -13.03 -22.02
C ARG A 37 -1.87 -13.10 -21.59
N GLY A 38 -2.59 -11.99 -21.60
CA GLY A 38 -3.95 -11.89 -21.06
C GLY A 38 -4.00 -11.50 -19.58
N ARG A 39 -5.21 -11.57 -19.01
CA ARG A 39 -5.51 -11.29 -17.59
C ARG A 39 -6.87 -11.88 -17.18
N THR A 40 -7.03 -12.35 -15.94
CA THR A 40 -8.25 -13.04 -15.47
C THR A 40 -9.35 -12.13 -14.92
N ASP A 41 -9.01 -11.03 -14.23
CA ASP A 41 -10.03 -10.07 -13.75
C ASP A 41 -9.51 -8.63 -13.68
N PRO A 42 -10.12 -7.67 -14.38
CA PRO A 42 -11.01 -7.90 -15.52
C PRO A 42 -10.24 -8.55 -16.68
N VAL A 43 -10.95 -9.34 -17.49
CA VAL A 43 -10.43 -9.74 -18.81
C VAL A 43 -10.36 -8.51 -19.70
N VAL A 44 -9.16 -8.20 -20.20
CA VAL A 44 -8.92 -7.07 -21.12
C VAL A 44 -8.72 -7.52 -22.58
N VAL A 45 -8.41 -8.81 -22.80
CA VAL A 45 -8.32 -9.45 -24.11
C VAL A 45 -9.09 -10.76 -24.07
N ALA A 46 -10.13 -10.88 -24.90
CA ALA A 46 -10.98 -12.07 -24.95
C ALA A 46 -10.16 -13.34 -25.25
N GLY A 47 -10.45 -14.43 -24.54
CA GLY A 47 -9.75 -15.71 -24.70
C GLY A 47 -8.32 -15.77 -24.12
N ARG A 48 -7.80 -14.67 -23.53
CA ARG A 48 -6.49 -14.65 -22.88
C ARG A 48 -6.60 -14.35 -21.39
N THR A 49 -6.21 -15.30 -20.54
CA THR A 49 -6.37 -15.23 -19.08
C THR A 49 -5.12 -14.75 -18.33
N GLY A 50 -3.95 -14.70 -18.94
CA GLY A 50 -2.76 -14.14 -18.31
C GLY A 50 -1.98 -15.13 -17.46
N GLU A 51 -0.66 -15.05 -17.57
CA GLU A 51 0.26 -15.66 -16.60
C GLU A 51 -0.03 -15.07 -15.20
N HIS A 52 -0.18 -15.94 -14.20
CA HIS A 52 -0.50 -15.56 -12.82
C HIS A 52 -1.70 -14.60 -12.67
N GLY A 53 -2.69 -14.73 -13.56
CA GLY A 53 -3.86 -13.86 -13.58
C GLY A 53 -3.54 -12.39 -13.85
N GLY A 54 -2.39 -12.09 -14.47
CA GLY A 54 -1.92 -10.75 -14.80
C GLY A 54 -1.12 -10.04 -13.71
N ALA A 55 -0.85 -10.72 -12.58
CA ALA A 55 -0.02 -10.19 -11.49
C ALA A 55 1.47 -10.10 -11.86
N ILE A 56 2.20 -9.21 -11.20
CA ILE A 56 3.60 -8.92 -11.49
C ILE A 56 4.39 -8.89 -10.17
N PRO A 57 5.43 -9.72 -10.00
CA PRO A 57 6.35 -9.59 -8.88
C PRO A 57 7.03 -8.22 -8.88
N ALA A 58 7.12 -7.57 -7.71
CA ALA A 58 7.81 -6.28 -7.57
C ALA A 58 9.24 -6.31 -8.13
N ALA A 59 9.96 -7.41 -7.92
CA ALA A 59 11.31 -7.61 -8.44
C ALA A 59 11.39 -7.53 -9.98
N ALA A 60 10.35 -7.92 -10.71
CA ALA A 60 10.30 -7.85 -12.17
C ALA A 60 10.13 -6.41 -12.70
N LEU A 61 9.89 -5.44 -11.82
CA LEU A 61 9.79 -4.02 -12.15
C LEU A 61 11.08 -3.24 -11.85
N ALA A 62 12.11 -3.90 -11.32
CA ALA A 62 13.41 -3.28 -11.11
C ALA A 62 13.94 -2.70 -12.44
N GLY A 63 14.28 -1.42 -12.45
CA GLY A 63 14.72 -0.71 -13.66
C GLY A 63 13.63 -0.38 -14.70
N ARG A 64 12.37 -0.77 -14.45
CA ARG A 64 11.24 -0.60 -15.39
C ARG A 64 10.14 0.35 -14.90
N LEU A 65 10.36 1.05 -13.78
CA LEU A 65 9.41 2.03 -13.27
C LEU A 65 9.05 3.13 -14.29
N PRO A 66 9.97 3.64 -15.12
CA PRO A 66 9.62 4.56 -16.20
C PRO A 66 8.60 3.99 -17.20
N ASP A 67 8.61 2.67 -17.46
CA ASP A 67 7.66 2.01 -18.37
C ASP A 67 6.22 2.02 -17.83
N LEU A 68 6.06 2.25 -16.52
CA LEU A 68 4.77 2.32 -15.83
C LEU A 68 4.17 3.73 -15.79
N VAL A 69 4.88 4.73 -16.34
CA VAL A 69 4.38 6.09 -16.49
C VAL A 69 3.34 6.12 -17.61
N PRO A 70 2.15 6.71 -17.39
CA PRO A 70 1.17 6.89 -18.47
C PRO A 70 1.74 7.72 -19.62
N LEU A 71 1.19 7.53 -20.83
CA LEU A 71 1.53 8.33 -22.01
C LEU A 71 1.32 9.85 -21.81
N ALA A 72 0.42 10.23 -20.90
CA ALA A 72 0.20 11.63 -20.53
C ALA A 72 1.32 12.22 -19.63
N GLY A 73 2.32 11.42 -19.26
CA GLY A 73 3.42 11.80 -18.37
C GLY A 73 3.10 11.64 -16.88
N GLY A 74 4.07 12.01 -16.04
CA GLY A 74 3.99 11.95 -14.59
C GLY A 74 5.34 11.61 -13.94
N ARG A 75 5.36 11.55 -12.60
CA ARG A 75 6.55 11.10 -11.87
C ARG A 75 6.78 9.60 -12.10
N ALA A 76 8.03 9.20 -12.32
CA ALA A 76 8.42 7.79 -12.46
C ALA A 76 8.72 7.13 -11.11
N THR A 77 9.08 7.92 -10.11
CA THR A 77 9.44 7.43 -8.77
C THR A 77 8.20 7.35 -7.89
N PRO A 78 7.86 6.18 -7.33
CA PRO A 78 6.82 6.07 -6.32
C PRO A 78 7.26 6.71 -5.01
N ASP A 79 6.32 7.27 -4.26
CA ASP A 79 6.56 7.72 -2.89
C ASP A 79 6.47 6.51 -1.93
N PRO A 80 7.58 6.08 -1.30
CA PRO A 80 7.61 4.90 -0.43
C PRO A 80 6.82 5.10 0.87
N LEU A 81 6.34 6.31 1.16
CA LEU A 81 5.59 6.64 2.36
C LEU A 81 4.18 7.11 2.05
N ARG A 82 3.75 6.99 0.78
CA ARG A 82 2.38 7.30 0.39
C ARG A 82 1.40 6.50 1.25
N GLY A 83 0.37 7.18 1.76
CA GLY A 83 -0.65 6.57 2.60
C GLY A 83 -0.34 6.63 4.10
N LEU A 84 0.88 7.02 4.51
CA LEU A 84 1.22 7.18 5.93
C LEU A 84 0.23 8.12 6.63
N GLU A 85 -0.11 9.24 6.01
CA GLU A 85 -0.98 10.26 6.57
C GLU A 85 -2.42 9.77 6.82
N ILE A 86 -2.82 8.70 6.13
CA ILE A 86 -4.14 8.09 6.29
C ILE A 86 -4.12 6.95 7.29
N VAL A 87 -3.08 6.10 7.24
CA VAL A 87 -3.02 4.87 8.01
C VAL A 87 -2.50 5.13 9.42
N LEU A 88 -1.53 6.02 9.61
CA LEU A 88 -0.90 6.26 10.90
C LEU A 88 -1.91 6.62 12.01
N PRO A 89 -2.90 7.52 11.80
CA PRO A 89 -3.90 7.84 12.83
C PRO A 89 -4.83 6.67 13.19
N GLN A 90 -4.83 5.59 12.40
CA GLN A 90 -5.62 4.40 12.64
C GLN A 90 -4.86 3.36 13.48
N CYS A 91 -3.53 3.48 13.56
CA CYS A 91 -2.63 2.56 14.25
C CYS A 91 -2.04 3.16 15.52
N ALA A 92 -1.96 4.49 15.58
CA ALA A 92 -1.45 5.23 16.72
C ALA A 92 -2.29 6.48 16.96
N ARG A 93 -2.30 6.93 18.21
CA ARG A 93 -2.91 8.22 18.57
C ARG A 93 -2.03 9.34 18.04
N VAL A 94 -2.56 10.10 17.08
CA VAL A 94 -1.92 11.30 16.52
C VAL A 94 -2.80 12.50 16.87
N ALA A 95 -2.28 13.41 17.67
CA ALA A 95 -2.93 14.70 17.98
C ALA A 95 -2.48 15.78 16.99
N PRO A 96 -3.21 16.90 16.84
CA PRO A 96 -2.86 17.97 15.89
C PRO A 96 -1.47 18.58 16.09
N ASP A 97 -0.93 18.50 17.30
CA ASP A 97 0.38 19.00 17.72
C ASP A 97 1.47 17.90 17.78
N THR A 98 1.15 16.68 17.31
CA THR A 98 2.11 15.58 17.33
C THR A 98 3.22 15.78 16.31
N LEU A 99 4.47 15.87 16.80
CA LEU A 99 5.67 15.87 15.97
C LEU A 99 6.00 14.43 15.54
N ILE A 100 6.08 14.22 14.23
CA ILE A 100 6.46 12.91 13.68
C ILE A 100 7.96 12.93 13.37
N ILE A 101 8.71 12.09 14.08
CA ILE A 101 10.13 11.92 13.85
C ILE A 101 10.34 10.66 13.04
N GLY A 102 11.00 10.79 11.90
CA GLY A 102 11.44 9.69 11.06
C GLY A 102 11.04 9.82 9.61
N SER A 103 10.94 8.68 8.93
CA SER A 103 10.58 8.64 7.51
C SER A 103 9.07 8.86 7.38
N ALA A 104 8.64 10.13 7.40
CA ALA A 104 7.29 10.55 7.00
C ALA A 104 7.31 11.12 5.56
N PRO A 105 6.18 11.12 4.82
CA PRO A 105 6.16 11.73 3.50
C PRO A 105 6.47 13.23 3.65
N GLU A 106 7.24 13.77 2.71
CA GLU A 106 7.72 15.18 2.68
C GLU A 106 6.63 16.23 2.87
N HIS A 107 5.36 15.83 2.70
CA HIS A 107 4.19 16.70 2.77
C HIS A 107 3.53 16.76 4.16
N HIS A 108 4.00 16.00 5.16
CA HIS A 108 3.50 16.18 6.53
C HIS A 108 4.12 17.43 7.15
N PRO A 109 3.34 18.46 7.53
CA PRO A 109 3.87 19.76 7.93
C PRO A 109 4.70 19.73 9.22
N LEU A 110 4.62 18.63 9.99
CA LEU A 110 5.31 18.40 11.25
C LEU A 110 6.25 17.18 11.20
N SER A 111 6.78 16.82 10.03
CA SER A 111 7.77 15.74 9.92
C SER A 111 9.19 16.28 10.06
N VAL A 112 10.00 15.59 10.86
CA VAL A 112 11.44 15.82 10.94
C VAL A 112 12.22 14.52 10.69
N PRO A 113 13.29 14.54 9.87
CA PRO A 113 14.17 13.38 9.70
C PRO A 113 14.80 12.94 11.03
N PHE A 114 15.12 11.65 11.16
CA PHE A 114 15.86 11.13 12.32
C PHE A 114 17.22 11.81 12.52
N GLU A 115 17.83 12.36 11.47
CA GLU A 115 19.12 13.06 11.55
C GLU A 115 18.99 14.50 12.06
N SER A 116 17.77 15.05 12.10
CA SER A 116 17.48 16.43 12.49
C SER A 116 16.73 16.52 13.81
N THR A 117 16.77 15.47 14.62
CA THR A 117 16.09 15.46 15.92
C THR A 117 16.63 16.58 16.80
N PRO A 118 15.78 17.51 17.29
CA PRO A 118 16.20 18.45 18.31
C PRO A 118 16.59 17.71 19.59
N ASP A 119 17.57 18.23 20.32
CA ASP A 119 18.06 17.65 21.58
C ASP A 119 16.93 17.49 22.63
N GLU A 120 15.88 18.31 22.54
CA GLU A 120 14.67 18.22 23.36
C GLU A 120 13.41 18.41 22.49
N PRO A 121 12.70 17.33 22.13
CA PRO A 121 11.46 17.48 21.39
C PRO A 121 10.36 17.99 22.33
N ARG A 122 9.79 19.16 22.02
CA ARG A 122 8.66 19.75 22.75
C ARG A 122 7.34 19.24 22.18
N GLY A 123 6.40 18.85 23.06
CA GLY A 123 5.07 18.38 22.67
C GLY A 123 4.95 16.85 22.57
N HIS A 124 3.86 16.37 21.98
CA HIS A 124 3.66 14.94 21.74
C HIS A 124 4.54 14.47 20.58
N VAL A 125 5.37 13.45 20.81
CA VAL A 125 6.33 12.95 19.82
C VAL A 125 5.98 11.52 19.44
N LEU A 126 6.01 11.22 18.15
CA LEU A 126 5.81 9.87 17.63
C LEU A 126 6.95 9.51 16.68
N ALA A 127 7.70 8.45 16.99
CA ALA A 127 8.75 7.95 16.12
C ALA A 127 8.19 6.93 15.12
N VAL A 128 8.45 7.12 13.83
CA VAL A 128 8.00 6.22 12.76
C VAL A 128 9.19 5.82 11.90
N GLY A 129 9.45 4.52 11.79
CA GLY A 129 10.58 4.02 11.02
C GLY A 129 10.73 2.50 11.08
N THR A 130 11.72 1.98 10.39
CA THR A 130 12.13 0.58 10.50
C THR A 130 12.64 0.26 11.91
N ARG A 131 12.67 -1.03 12.28
CA ARG A 131 13.23 -1.48 13.57
C ARG A 131 14.63 -0.92 13.84
N ALA A 132 15.49 -0.92 12.82
CA ALA A 132 16.85 -0.40 12.91
C ALA A 132 16.87 1.12 13.20
N GLN A 133 16.07 1.90 12.48
CA GLN A 133 15.95 3.34 12.72
C GLN A 133 15.40 3.67 14.11
N LEU A 134 14.46 2.85 14.60
CA LEU A 134 13.83 3.03 15.90
C LEU A 134 14.68 2.57 17.09
N ALA A 135 15.80 1.87 16.86
CA ALA A 135 16.65 1.33 17.92
C ALA A 135 17.29 2.42 18.78
N GLY A 136 17.64 3.57 18.18
CA GLY A 136 18.24 4.72 18.87
C GLY A 136 17.24 5.68 19.52
N VAL A 137 15.94 5.47 19.33
CA VAL A 137 14.90 6.32 19.92
C VAL A 137 14.80 6.01 21.42
N GLY A 138 14.61 7.04 22.26
CA GLY A 138 14.45 6.86 23.71
C GLY A 138 13.22 5.98 24.06
N PRO A 139 13.24 5.22 25.17
CA PRO A 139 12.15 4.31 25.54
C PRO A 139 10.83 5.01 25.86
N ALA A 140 10.89 6.30 26.23
CA ALA A 140 9.72 7.11 26.55
C ALA A 140 8.95 7.62 25.32
N VAL A 141 9.54 7.55 24.11
CA VAL A 141 8.91 8.04 22.89
C VAL A 141 8.09 6.90 22.26
N PRO A 142 6.77 7.05 22.08
CA PRO A 142 5.95 6.08 21.34
C PRO A 142 6.51 5.81 19.95
N ARG A 143 6.42 4.55 19.52
CA ARG A 143 7.02 4.09 18.25
C ARG A 143 6.00 3.35 17.39
N VAL A 144 6.09 3.57 16.09
CA VAL A 144 5.34 2.81 15.09
C VAL A 144 6.32 2.27 14.06
N GLU A 145 6.45 0.95 14.03
CA GLU A 145 7.35 0.27 13.12
C GLU A 145 6.80 0.27 11.68
N LEU A 146 7.65 0.57 10.70
CA LEU A 146 7.42 0.28 9.29
C LEU A 146 7.83 -1.18 9.06
N VAL A 147 6.83 -2.05 8.87
CA VAL A 147 6.97 -3.50 8.80
C VAL A 147 6.86 -3.95 7.33
N PRO A 148 7.92 -4.55 6.76
CA PRO A 148 7.86 -5.15 5.43
C PRO A 148 6.74 -6.18 5.33
N PHE A 149 6.11 -6.28 4.16
CA PHE A 149 4.96 -7.18 3.97
C PHE A 149 5.22 -8.63 4.40
N ALA A 150 6.42 -9.15 4.13
CA ALA A 150 6.82 -10.50 4.48
C ALA A 150 7.05 -10.73 5.99
N GLU A 151 7.27 -9.66 6.74
CA GLU A 151 7.61 -9.69 8.17
C GLU A 151 6.42 -9.32 9.06
N ARG A 152 5.21 -9.40 8.50
CA ARG A 152 3.98 -8.97 9.14
C ARG A 152 3.75 -9.70 10.48
N GLY A 153 3.95 -8.98 11.58
CA GLY A 153 3.67 -9.43 12.95
C GLY A 153 2.27 -9.03 13.44
N THR A 154 2.18 -8.53 14.66
CA THR A 154 0.92 -8.13 15.31
C THR A 154 0.69 -6.62 15.41
N SER A 155 1.70 -5.81 15.08
CA SER A 155 1.68 -4.36 15.22
C SER A 155 2.47 -3.66 14.11
N GLY A 156 2.24 -2.36 13.93
CA GLY A 156 2.99 -1.50 13.00
C GLY A 156 2.22 -1.12 11.73
N LEU A 157 2.94 -0.51 10.81
CA LEU A 157 2.49 -0.10 9.49
C LEU A 157 3.05 -1.04 8.44
N LEU A 158 2.16 -1.56 7.61
CA LEU A 158 2.52 -2.50 6.57
C LEU A 158 3.06 -1.73 5.36
N VAL A 159 4.30 -1.98 4.98
CA VAL A 159 4.96 -1.31 3.87
C VAL A 159 5.46 -2.27 2.80
N ALA A 160 5.57 -1.77 1.58
CA ALA A 160 6.32 -2.40 0.50
C ALA A 160 6.96 -1.31 -0.35
N ASP A 161 8.27 -1.41 -0.64
CA ASP A 161 9.08 -0.33 -1.20
C ASP A 161 8.46 0.36 -2.42
N LEU A 162 7.92 -0.41 -3.37
CA LEU A 162 7.28 0.14 -4.57
C LEU A 162 5.88 0.71 -4.33
N LEU A 163 5.18 0.21 -3.31
CA LEU A 163 3.75 0.47 -3.09
C LEU A 163 3.49 1.40 -1.90
N GLY A 164 4.54 1.76 -1.16
CA GLY A 164 4.49 2.52 0.08
C GLY A 164 3.67 1.85 1.19
N VAL A 165 2.95 2.65 1.98
CA VAL A 165 2.12 2.14 3.07
C VAL A 165 0.87 1.48 2.49
N LEU A 166 0.71 0.19 2.75
CA LEU A 166 -0.40 -0.63 2.28
C LEU A 166 -1.55 -0.68 3.28
N GLY A 167 -1.25 -0.48 4.56
CA GLY A 167 -2.18 -0.65 5.67
C GLY A 167 -1.46 -0.65 7.01
N GLY A 168 -2.15 -1.05 8.07
CA GLY A 168 -1.56 -1.11 9.40
C GLY A 168 -2.37 -1.98 10.36
N ALA A 169 -1.69 -2.47 11.39
CA ALA A 169 -2.31 -3.24 12.45
C ALA A 169 -3.16 -2.32 13.33
N ARG A 170 -4.37 -2.77 13.68
CA ARG A 170 -5.27 -2.07 14.60
C ARG A 170 -5.45 -2.83 15.90
N ASP A 171 -6.12 -2.20 16.86
CA ASP A 171 -6.52 -2.76 18.15
C ASP A 171 -7.29 -4.08 18.07
N CYS A 172 -8.01 -4.34 16.98
CA CYS A 172 -8.68 -5.62 16.73
C CYS A 172 -7.71 -6.78 16.34
N GLY A 173 -6.40 -6.54 16.31
CA GLY A 173 -5.38 -7.55 16.00
C GLY A 173 -5.25 -7.89 14.52
N HIS A 174 -6.00 -7.24 13.64
CA HIS A 174 -5.93 -7.46 12.19
C HIS A 174 -5.19 -6.34 11.47
N TRP A 175 -4.62 -6.68 10.31
CA TRP A 175 -3.97 -5.73 9.43
C TRP A 175 -4.93 -5.14 8.42
N HIS A 176 -5.38 -3.92 8.71
CA HIS A 176 -6.30 -3.18 7.87
C HIS A 176 -5.59 -2.56 6.69
N LEU A 177 -6.11 -2.78 5.48
CA LEU A 177 -5.62 -2.10 4.28
C LEU A 177 -6.08 -0.65 4.25
N ASP A 178 -5.28 0.22 3.62
CA ASP A 178 -5.71 1.54 3.15
C ASP A 178 -6.65 1.38 1.94
N TRP A 179 -7.79 0.73 2.18
CA TRP A 179 -8.73 0.30 1.15
C TRP A 179 -9.27 1.44 0.26
N PRO A 180 -9.35 2.73 0.68
CA PRO A 180 -9.70 3.82 -0.22
C PRO A 180 -8.66 4.08 -1.32
N ARG A 181 -7.41 3.66 -1.12
CA ARG A 181 -6.27 3.92 -2.03
C ARG A 181 -5.54 2.65 -2.48
N VAL A 182 -5.84 1.51 -1.89
CA VAL A 182 -5.22 0.22 -2.17
C VAL A 182 -6.30 -0.80 -2.44
N TYR A 183 -6.20 -1.48 -3.57
CA TYR A 183 -6.94 -2.71 -3.84
C TYR A 183 -6.02 -3.90 -3.68
N ALA A 184 -6.53 -4.98 -3.08
CA ALA A 184 -5.79 -6.22 -2.93
C ALA A 184 -6.64 -7.39 -3.44
N ARG A 185 -6.00 -8.36 -4.07
CA ARG A 185 -6.63 -9.62 -4.48
C ARG A 185 -5.66 -10.78 -4.43
N GLU A 186 -6.21 -11.97 -4.29
CA GLU A 186 -5.48 -13.23 -4.38
C GLU A 186 -5.17 -13.58 -5.84
N THR A 187 -3.96 -14.08 -6.06
CA THR A 187 -3.44 -14.48 -7.38
C THR A 187 -2.56 -15.73 -7.21
N PRO A 188 -2.22 -16.45 -8.30
CA PRO A 188 -1.29 -17.57 -8.22
C PRO A 188 0.13 -17.22 -7.70
N LEU A 189 0.49 -15.93 -7.64
CA LEU A 189 1.76 -15.46 -7.07
C LEU A 189 1.62 -14.97 -5.61
N GLY A 190 0.42 -15.04 -5.04
CA GLY A 190 0.09 -14.46 -3.74
C GLY A 190 -0.77 -13.20 -3.84
N LEU A 191 -0.70 -12.37 -2.81
CA LEU A 191 -1.48 -11.14 -2.74
C LEU A 191 -0.90 -10.05 -3.63
N ALA A 192 -1.68 -9.66 -4.64
CA ALA A 192 -1.35 -8.57 -5.55
C ALA A 192 -2.08 -7.29 -5.14
N PHE A 193 -1.38 -6.16 -5.23
CA PHE A 193 -1.87 -4.85 -4.83
C PHE A 193 -1.93 -3.88 -6.01
N THR A 194 -3.00 -3.10 -6.06
CA THR A 194 -3.20 -2.02 -7.03
C THR A 194 -3.39 -0.69 -6.30
N LEU A 195 -2.64 0.34 -6.70
CA LEU A 195 -2.79 1.68 -6.13
C LEU A 195 -3.90 2.43 -6.88
N LEU A 196 -5.04 2.62 -6.20
CA LEU A 196 -6.28 3.09 -6.82
C LEU A 196 -6.25 4.58 -7.20
N ARG A 197 -5.53 5.39 -6.43
CA ARG A 197 -5.51 6.86 -6.58
C ARG A 197 -4.18 7.40 -7.08
N GLN A 198 -3.17 6.54 -7.25
CA GLN A 198 -1.89 6.95 -7.80
C GLN A 198 -2.01 7.20 -9.31
N ARG A 199 -1.62 8.38 -9.75
CA ARG A 199 -1.67 8.78 -11.16
C ARG A 199 -0.45 8.33 -11.95
N SER A 200 0.73 8.34 -11.34
CA SER A 200 2.00 7.90 -11.93
C SER A 200 3.03 7.57 -10.84
N PRO A 201 3.90 6.54 -11.02
CA PRO A 201 3.71 5.45 -11.97
C PRO A 201 2.43 4.67 -11.66
N ARG A 202 1.80 4.02 -12.65
CA ARG A 202 0.62 3.18 -12.41
C ARG A 202 1.07 1.81 -11.91
N LEU A 203 0.74 1.50 -10.67
CA LEU A 203 1.07 0.23 -10.03
C LEU A 203 -0.19 -0.61 -9.88
N VAL A 204 -0.34 -1.57 -10.77
CA VAL A 204 -1.49 -2.47 -10.88
C VAL A 204 -1.03 -3.92 -10.71
N ASP A 205 -1.61 -4.58 -9.72
CA ASP A 205 -1.36 -5.97 -9.34
C ASP A 205 0.10 -6.33 -9.14
N ILE A 206 0.75 -5.52 -8.31
CA ILE A 206 2.11 -5.76 -7.91
C ILE A 206 2.10 -6.66 -6.68
N VAL A 207 2.85 -7.76 -6.76
CA VAL A 207 3.08 -8.68 -5.63
C VAL A 207 4.34 -8.20 -4.91
N PRO A 208 4.26 -7.78 -3.64
CA PRO A 208 5.41 -7.36 -2.85
C PRO A 208 6.45 -8.47 -2.73
N ALA A 209 7.71 -8.11 -2.46
CA ALA A 209 8.73 -9.10 -2.12
C ALA A 209 8.28 -9.91 -0.88
N GLY A 210 8.39 -11.24 -0.96
CA GLY A 210 7.91 -12.17 0.07
C GLY A 210 6.39 -12.19 0.26
N GLY A 211 5.59 -11.57 -0.62
CA GLY A 211 4.13 -11.43 -0.51
C GLY A 211 3.30 -12.62 -1.00
N ALA A 212 3.81 -13.84 -0.88
CA ALA A 212 3.12 -15.04 -1.35
C ALA A 212 1.91 -15.40 -0.47
N ASP A 213 1.95 -15.07 0.82
CA ASP A 213 1.00 -15.60 1.81
C ASP A 213 -0.05 -14.58 2.25
N GLY A 214 -1.23 -15.11 2.54
CA GLY A 214 -2.35 -14.42 3.16
C GLY A 214 -3.59 -14.29 2.29
N ARG A 215 -4.71 -13.96 2.93
CA ARG A 215 -6.04 -13.80 2.32
C ARG A 215 -6.64 -12.45 2.64
N ILE A 216 -7.49 -11.98 1.73
CA ILE A 216 -8.28 -10.77 1.97
C ILE A 216 -9.63 -11.16 2.53
N ILE A 217 -9.84 -10.91 3.82
CA ILE A 217 -11.15 -11.05 4.44
C ILE A 217 -11.70 -9.71 4.87
N ARG A 218 -12.97 -9.70 5.25
CA ARG A 218 -13.58 -8.55 5.90
C ARG A 218 -13.34 -8.65 7.40
N CYS A 219 -12.80 -7.60 8.01
CA CYS A 219 -12.65 -7.54 9.46
C CYS A 219 -14.02 -7.74 10.15
N PRO A 220 -14.14 -8.66 11.10
CA PRO A 220 -15.40 -8.90 11.81
C PRO A 220 -15.82 -7.67 12.65
N GLN A 221 -14.86 -6.93 13.19
CA GLN A 221 -15.11 -5.76 14.05
C GLN A 221 -15.40 -4.49 13.24
N HIS A 222 -14.57 -4.19 12.24
CA HIS A 222 -14.61 -2.89 11.54
C HIS A 222 -15.26 -2.96 10.15
N GLY A 223 -15.48 -4.16 9.61
CA GLY A 223 -16.09 -4.32 8.30
C GLY A 223 -15.22 -3.84 7.13
N THR A 224 -13.94 -3.54 7.33
CA THR A 224 -12.99 -3.13 6.26
C THR A 224 -12.08 -4.28 5.84
N PRO A 225 -11.48 -4.24 4.64
CA PRO A 225 -10.58 -5.29 4.17
C PRO A 225 -9.36 -5.42 5.07
N VAL A 226 -9.06 -6.65 5.46
CA VAL A 226 -7.86 -7.00 6.24
C VAL A 226 -7.09 -8.11 5.55
N VAL A 227 -5.79 -8.14 5.79
CA VAL A 227 -4.93 -9.27 5.45
C VAL A 227 -4.84 -10.18 6.67
N VAL A 228 -5.11 -11.46 6.46
CA VAL A 228 -4.88 -12.55 7.42
C VAL A 228 -3.91 -13.55 6.81
N ALA A 229 -3.16 -14.28 7.64
CA ALA A 229 -2.34 -15.40 7.20
C ALA A 229 -3.22 -16.54 6.62
#